data_AF-A0A1I1D420-F1
#
_entry.id   AF-A0A1I1D420-F1
#
_cell.length_a   1.000
_cell.length_b   1.000
_cell.length_c   1.000
_cell.angle_alpha   90.00
_cell.angle_beta   90.00
_cell.angle_gamma   90.00
#
_symmetry.space_group_name_H-M   'P 1'
#
loop_
_entity.id
_entity.type
_entity.pdbx_description
1 polymer ?
#
loop_
_entity_poly.entity_id
_entity_poly.type
_entity_poly.pdbx_seq_one_letter_code
_entity_poly.pdbx_strand_id
1 'polypeptide(L)'
;MTTYRGFASMPSPLLWIMAAFFVIPGVYDAMTGMFQDPLEDVMLGTTQLLAGAFLLYCAVQSWRDKRLAIASPRTTLVGYACFGLFCLCFVVKVGASAMRIFA
;
A
#
# COMPACT_ATOMS: atom_id res chain seq x y z
N MET A 1 19.53 3.91 -21.34
CA MET A 1 18.42 4.12 -20.39
C MET A 1 18.39 2.93 -19.45
N THR A 2 18.76 3.13 -18.18
CA THR A 2 18.64 2.09 -17.14
C THR A 2 17.17 1.67 -17.06
N THR A 3 16.88 0.42 -17.38
CA THR A 3 15.52 -0.11 -17.34
C THR A 3 15.08 -0.17 -15.88
N TYR A 4 14.42 0.90 -15.41
CA TYR A 4 13.82 0.93 -14.07
C TYR A 4 12.75 -0.15 -14.01
N ARG A 5 13.10 -1.32 -13.46
CA ARG A 5 12.20 -2.47 -13.33
C ARG A 5 11.39 -2.45 -12.03
N GLY A 6 11.30 -1.31 -11.33
CA GLY A 6 10.53 -1.06 -10.09
C GLY A 6 9.80 -2.27 -9.49
N PHE A 7 8.47 -2.29 -9.57
CA PHE A 7 7.63 -3.40 -9.09
C PHE A 7 7.66 -4.64 -10.01
N ALA A 8 8.18 -4.52 -11.24
CA ALA A 8 8.30 -5.62 -12.19
C ALA A 8 9.49 -6.57 -11.90
N SER A 9 10.44 -6.13 -11.07
CA SER A 9 11.58 -6.92 -10.59
C SER A 9 11.23 -7.80 -9.41
N MET A 10 10.13 -7.51 -8.70
CA MET A 10 9.68 -8.32 -7.58
C MET A 10 9.18 -9.69 -8.05
N PRO A 11 9.53 -10.78 -7.34
CA PRO A 11 9.00 -12.10 -7.66
C PRO A 11 7.51 -12.17 -7.31
N SER A 12 6.73 -12.84 -8.18
CA SER A 12 5.26 -12.93 -8.04
C SER A 12 4.78 -13.35 -6.65
N PRO A 13 5.38 -14.35 -5.95
CA PRO A 13 4.94 -14.75 -4.62
C PRO A 13 5.05 -13.60 -3.60
N LEU A 14 6.10 -12.78 -3.70
CA LEU A 14 6.33 -11.66 -2.79
C LEU A 14 5.28 -10.56 -2.98
N LEU A 15 4.85 -10.30 -4.21
CA LEU A 15 3.76 -9.34 -4.49
C LEU A 15 2.44 -9.81 -3.86
N TRP A 16 2.11 -11.10 -3.95
CA TRP A 16 0.91 -11.66 -3.33
C TRP A 16 0.95 -11.58 -1.81
N ILE A 17 2.09 -11.92 -1.20
CA ILE A 17 2.27 -11.84 0.25
C ILE A 17 2.12 -10.39 0.73
N MET A 18 2.79 -9.44 0.08
CA MET A 18 2.70 -8.03 0.42
C MET A 18 1.27 -7.49 0.21
N ALA A 19 0.60 -7.86 -0.88
CA ALA A 19 -0.78 -7.48 -1.11
C ALA A 19 -1.69 -7.98 0.03
N ALA A 20 -1.53 -9.24 0.45
CA ALA A 20 -2.30 -9.81 1.56
C ALA A 20 -2.05 -9.05 2.87
N PHE A 21 -0.81 -8.71 3.18
CA PHE A 21 -0.45 -7.94 4.39
C PHE A 21 -1.06 -6.55 4.43
N PHE A 22 -1.32 -5.91 3.29
CA PHE A 22 -1.94 -4.59 3.26
C PHE A 22 -3.47 -4.68 3.20
N VAL A 23 -4.00 -5.58 2.37
CA VAL A 23 -5.44 -5.69 2.11
C VAL A 23 -6.18 -6.31 3.29
N ILE A 24 -5.68 -7.40 3.90
CA ILE A 24 -6.39 -8.09 4.98
C ILE A 24 -6.65 -7.15 6.18
N PRO A 25 -5.62 -6.52 6.78
CA PRO A 25 -5.84 -5.60 7.89
C PRO A 25 -6.62 -4.36 7.47
N GLY A 26 -6.41 -3.84 6.25
CA GLY A 26 -7.15 -2.67 5.77
C GLY A 26 -8.65 -2.95 5.59
N VAL A 27 -9.00 -4.14 5.11
CA VAL A 27 -10.39 -4.58 4.98
C VAL A 27 -11.00 -4.87 6.35
N TYR A 28 -10.23 -5.49 7.25
CA TYR A 28 -10.68 -5.72 8.62
C TYR A 28 -11.03 -4.40 9.31
N ASP A 29 -10.13 -3.42 9.25
CA ASP A 29 -10.32 -2.08 9.83
C ASP A 29 -11.54 -1.37 9.23
N ALA A 30 -11.70 -1.46 7.90
CA ALA A 30 -12.88 -0.94 7.20
C ALA A 30 -14.20 -1.60 7.66
N MET A 31 -14.17 -2.91 7.97
CA MET A 31 -15.35 -3.63 8.47
C MET A 31 -15.65 -3.38 9.95
N THR A 32 -14.62 -3.17 10.77
CA THR A 32 -14.78 -3.09 12.24
C THR A 32 -15.16 -1.72 12.76
N GLY A 33 -14.97 -0.63 12.01
CA GLY A 33 -15.41 0.67 12.54
C GLY A 33 -14.86 1.95 11.94
N MET A 34 -14.50 1.98 10.65
CA MET A 34 -13.91 3.16 9.99
C MET A 34 -14.70 4.49 10.14
N PHE A 35 -15.94 4.48 10.60
CA PHE A 35 -16.76 5.68 10.85
C PHE A 35 -16.74 6.19 12.30
N GLN A 36 -16.20 5.42 13.25
CA GLN A 36 -16.11 5.80 14.66
C GLN A 36 -14.69 6.19 15.07
N ASP A 37 -13.70 5.84 14.26
CA ASP A 37 -12.29 6.09 14.53
C ASP A 37 -11.88 7.54 14.21
N PRO A 38 -10.82 8.06 14.87
CA PRO A 38 -10.29 9.38 14.56
C PRO A 38 -9.81 9.45 13.10
N LEU A 39 -9.88 10.65 12.51
CA LEU A 39 -9.60 10.88 11.08
C LEU A 39 -8.23 10.35 10.62
N GLU A 40 -7.25 10.32 11.53
CA GLU A 40 -5.91 9.77 11.30
C GLU A 40 -5.92 8.26 11.01
N ASP A 41 -6.80 7.50 11.69
CA ASP A 41 -6.95 6.06 11.52
C ASP A 41 -7.69 5.74 10.22
N VAL A 42 -8.74 6.51 9.91
CA VAL A 42 -9.48 6.39 8.66
C VAL A 42 -8.59 6.65 7.44
N MET A 43 -7.79 7.73 7.50
CA MET A 43 -6.82 8.06 6.44
C MET A 43 -5.77 6.95 6.29
N LEU A 44 -5.26 6.40 7.39
CA LEU A 44 -4.30 5.31 7.34
C LEU A 44 -4.92 4.05 6.72
N GLY A 45 -6.10 3.63 7.16
CA GLY A 45 -6.80 2.46 6.60
C GLY A 45 -7.09 2.61 5.11
N THR A 46 -7.54 3.80 4.68
CA THR A 46 -7.83 4.10 3.27
C THR A 46 -6.58 4.05 2.39
N THR A 47 -5.48 4.65 2.87
CA THR A 47 -4.20 4.68 2.13
C THR A 47 -3.51 3.32 2.10
N GLN A 48 -3.66 2.53 3.17
CA GLN A 48 -3.23 1.14 3.24
C GLN A 48 -3.99 0.27 2.22
N LEU A 49 -5.30 0.44 2.11
CA LEU A 49 -6.13 -0.25 1.11
C LEU A 49 -5.74 0.12 -0.31
N LEU A 50 -5.46 1.40 -0.58
CA LEU A 50 -4.96 1.88 -1.87
C LEU A 50 -3.63 1.21 -2.26
N ALA A 51 -2.66 1.18 -1.33
CA ALA A 51 -1.39 0.52 -1.54
C ALA A 51 -1.55 -1.00 -1.74
N GLY A 52 -2.42 -1.64 -0.95
CA GLY A 52 -2.75 -3.06 -1.07
C GLY A 52 -3.42 -3.41 -2.40
N ALA A 53 -4.38 -2.60 -2.85
CA ALA A 53 -5.05 -2.77 -4.14
C ALA A 53 -4.08 -2.60 -5.32
N PHE A 54 -3.15 -1.64 -5.23
CA PHE A 54 -2.09 -1.47 -6.22
C PHE A 54 -1.17 -2.70 -6.28
N LEU A 55 -0.74 -3.22 -5.13
CA LEU A 55 0.06 -4.44 -5.06
C LEU A 55 -0.69 -5.66 -5.63
N LEU A 56 -1.98 -5.78 -5.33
CA LEU A 56 -2.84 -6.84 -5.87
C LEU A 56 -2.95 -6.74 -7.40
N TYR A 57 -3.11 -5.53 -7.93
CA TYR A 57 -3.07 -5.29 -9.37
C TYR A 57 -1.74 -5.73 -9.98
N CYS A 58 -0.60 -5.37 -9.35
CA CYS A 58 0.72 -5.83 -9.78
C CYS A 58 0.86 -7.36 -9.70
N ALA A 59 0.34 -7.99 -8.64
CA ALA A 59 0.39 -9.44 -8.45
C ALA A 59 -0.42 -10.18 -9.54
N VAL A 60 -1.63 -9.71 -9.84
CA VAL A 60 -2.49 -10.28 -10.89
C VAL A 60 -1.85 -10.11 -12.28
N GLN A 61 -1.28 -8.94 -12.57
CA GLN A 61 -0.61 -8.70 -13.85
C GLN A 61 0.68 -9.51 -13.98
N SER A 62 1.39 -9.73 -12.87
CA SER A 62 2.55 -10.63 -12.79
C SER A 62 2.16 -12.08 -13.05
N TRP A 63 1.04 -12.53 -12.48
CA TRP A 63 0.50 -13.88 -12.67
C TRP A 63 0.01 -14.12 -14.10
N ARG A 64 -0.46 -13.09 -14.79
CA ARG A 64 -0.88 -13.14 -16.20
C ARG A 64 0.27 -12.97 -17.20
N ASP A 65 1.53 -13.03 -16.75
CA ASP A 65 2.74 -12.79 -17.55
C ASP A 65 2.80 -11.41 -18.24
N LYS A 66 1.97 -10.45 -17.83
CA LYS A 66 1.92 -9.07 -18.37
C LYS A 66 2.91 -8.14 -17.67
N ARG A 67 4.12 -8.61 -17.35
CA ARG A 67 5.14 -7.83 -16.62
C ARG A 67 5.59 -6.57 -17.35
N LEU A 68 5.53 -6.57 -18.69
CA LEU A 68 5.84 -5.40 -19.52
C LEU A 68 4.89 -4.21 -19.23
N ALA A 69 3.64 -4.47 -18.84
CA ALA A 69 2.68 -3.42 -18.47
C ALA A 69 2.97 -2.81 -17.08
N ILE A 70 3.56 -3.60 -16.17
CA ILE A 70 3.96 -3.15 -14.83
C ILE A 70 5.32 -2.44 -14.87
N ALA A 71 6.19 -2.81 -15.80
CA ALA A 71 7.51 -2.20 -16.01
C ALA A 71 7.44 -0.74 -16.50
N SER A 72 6.24 -0.21 -16.75
CA SER A 72 6.04 1.18 -17.11
C SER A 72 6.45 2.13 -15.97
N PRO A 73 7.17 3.23 -16.27
CA PRO A 73 7.53 4.24 -15.28
C PRO A 73 6.30 4.90 -14.65
N ARG A 74 5.18 5.01 -15.38
CA ARG A 74 3.91 5.55 -14.86
C ARG A 74 3.35 4.69 -13.74
N THR A 75 3.33 3.37 -13.93
CA THR A 75 2.84 2.42 -12.93
C THR A 75 3.73 2.47 -11.69
N THR A 76 5.05 2.59 -11.87
CA THR A 76 5.99 2.73 -10.76
C THR A 76 5.77 4.01 -9.96
N LEU A 77 5.49 5.13 -10.64
CA LEU A 77 5.22 6.42 -10.00
C LEU A 77 3.91 6.40 -9.19
N VAL A 78 2.86 5.75 -9.70
CA VAL A 78 1.61 5.52 -8.95
C VAL A 78 1.86 4.68 -7.71
N GLY A 79 2.67 3.63 -7.83
CA GLY A 79 3.08 2.81 -6.68
C GLY A 79 3.79 3.64 -5.62
N TYR A 80 4.80 4.42 -6.01
CA TYR A 80 5.50 5.33 -5.07
C TYR A 80 4.56 6.35 -4.41
N ALA A 81 3.59 6.90 -5.14
CA ALA A 81 2.62 7.82 -4.57
C ALA A 81 1.73 7.12 -3.51
N CYS A 82 1.26 5.91 -3.80
CA CYS A 82 0.43 5.13 -2.85
C CYS A 82 1.22 4.74 -1.59
N PHE A 83 2.43 4.21 -1.76
CA PHE A 83 3.30 3.85 -0.64
C PHE A 83 3.78 5.07 0.15
N GLY A 84 4.13 6.16 -0.54
CA GLY A 84 4.56 7.40 0.10
C GLY A 84 3.46 8.02 0.95
N LEU A 85 2.22 8.02 0.44
CA LEU A 85 1.06 8.49 1.19
C LEU A 85 0.77 7.61 2.42
N PHE A 86 0.82 6.29 2.27
CA PHE A 86 0.70 5.36 3.40
C PHE A 86 1.78 5.61 4.46
N CYS A 87 3.05 5.73 4.06
CA CYS A 87 4.15 6.02 4.99
C CYS A 87 3.95 7.35 5.73
N LEU A 88 3.46 8.39 5.04
CA LEU A 88 3.19 9.68 5.66
C LEU A 88 2.08 9.56 6.71
N CYS A 89 0.96 8.93 6.37
CA CYS A 89 -0.12 8.67 7.33
C CYS A 89 0.35 7.81 8.50
N PHE A 90 1.20 6.81 8.25
CA PHE A 90 1.75 5.94 9.29
C PHE A 90 2.64 6.71 10.26
N VAL A 91 3.54 7.57 9.76
CA VAL A 91 4.40 8.41 10.61
C VAL A 91 3.58 9.39 11.45
N VAL A 92 2.54 10.01 10.86
CA VAL A 92 1.63 10.89 11.59
C VAL A 92 0.94 10.15 12.73
N LYS A 93 0.39 8.95 12.47
CA LYS A 93 -0.27 8.13 13.51
C LYS A 93 0.69 7.70 14.61
N VAL A 94 1.88 7.22 14.27
CA VAL A 94 2.91 6.83 15.25
C VAL A 94 3.35 8.03 16.08
N GLY A 95 3.53 9.20 15.45
CA GLY A 95 3.86 10.45 16.13
C GLY A 95 2.75 10.89 17.09
N ALA A 96 1.49 10.90 16.64
CA ALA A 96 0.34 11.23 17.48
C ALA A 96 0.20 10.26 18.67
N SER A 97 0.40 8.96 18.44
CA SER A 97 0.36 7.94 19.49
C SER A 97 1.49 8.10 20.49
N ALA A 98 2.71 8.38 20.03
CA ALA A 98 3.85 8.65 20.91
C ALA A 98 3.59 9.88 21.78
N MET A 99 3.09 10.98 21.20
CA MET A 99 2.77 12.19 21.96
C MET A 99 1.71 11.95 23.04
N ARG A 100 0.71 11.08 22.79
CA ARG A 100 -0.31 10.71 23.80
C ARG A 100 0.26 9.87 24.95
N ILE A 101 1.31 9.09 24.73
CA ILE A 101 1.93 8.24 25.77
C ILE A 101 2.87 9.05 26.67
N PHE A 102 3.52 10.08 26.11
CA PHE A 102 4.51 10.90 26.82
C PHE A 102 3.99 12.25 27.34
N ALA A 103 2.70 12.56 27.13
CA ALA A 103 2.02 13.74 27.67
C ALA A 103 1.29 13.40 28.98
#